data_AF-A0A377VZB6-F1
#
_entry.id   AF-A0A377VZB6-F1
#
_cell.length_a   1.000
_cell.length_b   1.000
_cell.length_c   1.000
_cell.angle_alpha   90.00
_cell.angle_beta   90.00
_cell.angle_gamma   90.00
#
_symmetry.space_group_name_H-M   'P 1'
#
loop_
_entity.id
_entity.type
_entity.pdbx_description
1 polymer ?
#
loop_
_entity_poly.entity_id
_entity_poly.type
_entity_poly.pdbx_seq_one_letter_code
_entity_poly.pdbx_strand_id
1 'polypeptide(L)'
;MRYAHPGQPGAVVSFKSAYGNFIDGRFVEPLSGEFFMNTSPVDGSNIAQFPRSDARDIDFTLDAAHRAAPAWGKTSVQQRSRLLLQVADRIEQHLEYLAVAESWDNGKPIRETLNADLPLAVDHFRYFAGCLRAQEGTPPKLTKPRWPIISMNRWGWSGRLSRGTSRC
;
A
#
# COMPACT_ATOMS: atom_id res chain seq x y z
N MET A 1 10.51 -7.58 -24.80
CA MET A 1 9.49 -8.34 -24.05
C MET A 1 8.13 -7.76 -24.40
N ARG A 2 7.20 -8.56 -24.90
CA ARG A 2 5.83 -8.13 -25.25
C ARG A 2 4.87 -8.96 -24.40
N TYR A 3 3.93 -8.31 -23.74
CA TYR A 3 2.93 -8.97 -22.91
C TYR A 3 1.60 -9.04 -23.67
N ALA A 4 0.86 -10.13 -23.49
CA ALA A 4 -0.50 -10.24 -24.01
C ALA A 4 -1.43 -9.27 -23.25
N HIS A 5 -2.50 -8.84 -23.91
CA HIS A 5 -3.52 -7.98 -23.30
C HIS A 5 -4.19 -8.70 -22.12
N PRO A 6 -4.53 -7.99 -21.03
CA PRO A 6 -5.18 -8.58 -19.88
C PRO A 6 -6.44 -9.37 -20.25
N GLY A 7 -6.59 -10.57 -19.70
CA GLY A 7 -7.72 -11.46 -19.98
C GLY A 7 -7.66 -12.24 -21.31
N GLN A 8 -6.61 -12.06 -22.12
CA GLN A 8 -6.38 -12.88 -23.32
C GLN A 8 -5.56 -14.15 -22.99
N PRO A 9 -5.58 -15.18 -23.85
CA PRO A 9 -4.72 -16.36 -23.70
C PRO A 9 -3.24 -15.97 -23.56
N GLY A 10 -2.57 -16.47 -22.50
CA GLY A 10 -1.17 -16.15 -22.22
C GLY A 10 -0.95 -14.80 -21.52
N ALA A 11 -2.01 -14.09 -21.12
CA ALA A 11 -1.90 -12.90 -20.30
C ALA A 11 -1.45 -13.22 -18.87
N VAL A 12 -0.50 -12.44 -18.37
CA VAL A 12 -0.02 -12.55 -16.98
C VAL A 12 -1.07 -12.02 -15.99
N VAL A 13 -1.90 -11.07 -16.43
CA VAL A 13 -2.90 -10.39 -15.60
C VAL A 13 -4.30 -10.58 -16.19
N SER A 14 -5.28 -10.74 -15.30
CA SER A 14 -6.70 -10.67 -15.65
C SER A 14 -7.42 -9.85 -14.57
N PHE A 15 -8.10 -8.80 -15.00
CA PHE A 15 -8.83 -7.91 -14.11
C PHE A 15 -10.24 -8.45 -13.83
N LYS A 16 -10.73 -8.22 -12.60
CA LYS A 16 -12.14 -8.45 -12.25
C LYS A 16 -13.00 -7.33 -12.84
N SER A 17 -14.29 -7.58 -13.03
CA SER A 17 -15.24 -6.55 -13.46
C SER A 17 -15.38 -5.39 -12.47
N ALA A 18 -15.24 -5.67 -11.17
CA ALA A 18 -15.26 -4.68 -10.11
C ALA A 18 -14.35 -5.06 -8.94
N TYR A 19 -13.85 -4.05 -8.24
CA TYR A 19 -13.09 -4.18 -6.99
C TYR A 19 -13.76 -3.39 -5.87
N GLY A 20 -13.54 -3.81 -4.62
CA GLY A 20 -14.02 -3.11 -3.42
C GLY A 20 -12.92 -2.30 -2.73
N ASN A 21 -13.33 -1.48 -1.76
CA ASN A 21 -12.44 -0.84 -0.81
C ASN A 21 -11.84 -1.90 0.11
N PHE A 22 -10.54 -1.82 0.41
CA PHE A 22 -9.93 -2.75 1.38
C PHE A 22 -9.98 -2.15 2.79
N ILE A 23 -10.97 -2.55 3.58
CA ILE A 23 -11.25 -2.02 4.93
C ILE A 23 -11.34 -3.18 5.91
N ASP A 24 -10.65 -3.07 7.05
CA ASP A 24 -10.66 -4.06 8.14
C ASP A 24 -10.27 -5.49 7.68
N GLY A 25 -9.29 -5.57 6.79
CA GLY A 25 -8.75 -6.84 6.27
C GLY A 25 -9.57 -7.52 5.17
N ARG A 26 -10.61 -6.86 4.64
CA ARG A 26 -11.49 -7.42 3.61
C ARG A 26 -11.85 -6.40 2.52
N PHE A 27 -12.23 -6.89 1.36
CA PHE A 27 -12.81 -6.06 0.30
C PHE A 27 -14.29 -5.79 0.58
N VAL A 28 -14.71 -4.53 0.56
CA VAL A 28 -16.06 -4.06 0.86
C VAL A 28 -16.52 -3.11 -0.24
N GLU A 29 -17.78 -3.21 -0.65
CA GLU A 29 -18.39 -2.26 -1.59
C GLU A 29 -18.57 -0.88 -0.94
N PRO A 30 -18.59 0.21 -1.73
CA PRO A 30 -18.83 1.55 -1.19
C PRO A 30 -20.24 1.63 -0.57
N LEU A 31 -20.38 2.30 0.56
CA LEU A 31 -21.67 2.47 1.25
C LEU A 31 -22.71 3.24 0.42
N SER A 32 -22.25 4.06 -0.53
CA SER A 32 -23.09 4.73 -1.51
C SER A 32 -23.59 3.82 -2.63
N GLY A 33 -22.93 2.68 -2.86
CA GLY A 33 -23.11 1.85 -4.06
C GLY A 33 -22.52 2.48 -5.34
N GLU A 34 -21.86 3.63 -5.25
CA GLU A 34 -21.33 4.35 -6.40
C GLU A 34 -19.97 3.80 -6.82
N PHE A 35 -19.84 3.48 -8.11
CA PHE A 35 -18.58 3.05 -8.73
C PHE A 35 -18.21 3.99 -9.87
N PHE A 36 -16.92 4.01 -10.22
CA PHE A 36 -16.46 4.62 -11.46
C PHE A 36 -15.67 3.61 -12.29
N MET A 37 -15.84 3.68 -13.61
CA MET A 37 -15.07 2.87 -14.54
C MET A 37 -13.66 3.46 -14.69
N ASN A 38 -12.65 2.62 -14.55
CA ASN A 38 -11.29 2.96 -14.91
C ASN A 38 -10.94 2.36 -16.28
N THR A 39 -10.29 3.16 -17.12
CA THR A 39 -9.95 2.80 -18.50
C THR A 39 -8.46 2.86 -18.69
N SER A 40 -7.89 1.92 -19.42
CA SER A 40 -6.46 1.92 -19.72
C SER A 40 -6.10 3.07 -20.67
N PRO A 41 -5.07 3.87 -20.36
CA PRO A 41 -4.54 4.86 -21.31
C PRO A 41 -3.80 4.23 -22.49
N VAL A 42 -3.52 2.92 -22.46
CA VAL A 42 -2.79 2.22 -23.53
C VAL A 42 -3.63 2.08 -24.79
N ASP A 43 -4.91 1.71 -24.64
CA ASP A 43 -5.82 1.43 -25.76
C ASP A 43 -7.26 1.94 -25.52
N GLY A 44 -7.54 2.55 -24.38
CA GLY A 44 -8.87 3.01 -23.98
C GLY A 44 -9.81 1.91 -23.47
N SER A 45 -9.34 0.67 -23.34
CA SER A 45 -10.16 -0.45 -22.85
C SER A 45 -10.56 -0.30 -21.38
N ASN A 46 -11.70 -0.87 -21.01
CA ASN A 46 -12.15 -0.88 -19.61
C ASN A 46 -11.30 -1.86 -18.80
N ILE A 47 -10.70 -1.37 -17.70
CA ILE A 47 -9.94 -2.21 -16.75
C ILE A 47 -10.90 -2.87 -15.78
N ALA A 48 -11.58 -2.06 -14.96
CA ALA A 48 -12.52 -2.50 -13.94
C ALA A 48 -13.29 -1.30 -13.37
N GLN A 49 -14.36 -1.59 -12.64
CA GLN A 49 -15.04 -0.63 -11.79
C GLN A 49 -14.39 -0.55 -10.42
N PHE A 50 -14.19 0.67 -9.92
CA PHE A 50 -13.63 0.93 -8.59
C PHE A 50 -14.60 1.79 -7.76
N PRO A 51 -14.60 1.64 -6.42
CA PRO A 51 -15.52 2.36 -5.55
C PRO A 51 -15.28 3.87 -5.61
N ARG A 52 -16.34 4.65 -5.75
CA ARG A 52 -16.34 6.09 -5.53
C ARG A 52 -16.70 6.37 -4.07
N SER A 53 -15.72 6.16 -3.20
CA SER A 53 -15.89 6.30 -1.75
C SER A 53 -16.27 7.73 -1.35
N ASP A 54 -17.21 7.84 -0.42
CA ASP A 54 -17.65 9.13 0.14
C ASP A 54 -17.23 9.29 1.62
N ALA A 55 -17.72 10.35 2.27
CA ALA A 55 -17.43 10.62 3.68
C ALA A 55 -17.80 9.46 4.62
N ARG A 56 -18.85 8.69 4.31
CA ARG A 56 -19.30 7.56 5.14
C ARG A 56 -18.32 6.41 5.08
N ASP A 57 -17.76 6.12 3.90
CA ASP A 57 -16.70 5.12 3.73
C ASP A 57 -15.42 5.54 4.48
N ILE A 58 -15.12 6.83 4.48
CA ILE A 58 -13.99 7.40 5.24
C ILE A 58 -14.22 7.21 6.74
N ASP A 59 -15.37 7.60 7.27
CA ASP A 59 -15.70 7.43 8.69
C ASP A 59 -15.66 5.96 9.11
N PHE A 60 -16.22 5.07 8.28
CA PHE A 60 -16.16 3.62 8.51
C PHE A 60 -14.70 3.09 8.53
N THR A 61 -13.85 3.61 7.65
CA THR A 61 -12.41 3.27 7.62
C THR A 61 -11.68 3.81 8.86
N LEU A 62 -12.01 5.01 9.31
CA LEU A 62 -11.44 5.63 10.51
C LEU A 62 -11.80 4.84 11.77
N ASP A 63 -13.06 4.42 11.90
CA ASP A 63 -13.50 3.59 13.01
C ASP A 63 -12.75 2.24 13.05
N ALA A 64 -12.60 1.59 11.89
CA ALA A 64 -11.80 0.36 11.78
C ALA A 64 -10.34 0.59 12.18
N ALA A 65 -9.74 1.69 11.71
CA ALA A 65 -8.36 2.04 12.05
C ALA A 65 -8.18 2.33 13.55
N HIS A 66 -9.12 3.05 14.17
CA HIS A 66 -9.12 3.31 15.61
C HIS A 66 -9.26 2.02 16.42
N ARG A 67 -10.09 1.07 15.99
CA ARG A 67 -10.19 -0.25 16.63
C ARG A 67 -8.88 -1.04 16.55
N ALA A 68 -8.15 -0.96 15.43
CA ALA A 68 -6.91 -1.69 15.21
C ALA A 68 -5.70 -1.07 15.95
N ALA A 69 -5.70 0.26 16.16
CA ALA A 69 -4.55 0.99 16.67
C ALA A 69 -4.00 0.50 18.02
N PRO A 70 -4.82 0.17 19.06
CA PRO A 70 -4.31 -0.33 20.33
C PRO A 70 -3.57 -1.66 20.21
N ALA A 71 -4.10 -2.60 19.41
CA ALA A 71 -3.47 -3.90 19.19
C ALA A 71 -2.15 -3.74 18.43
N TRP A 72 -2.15 -2.94 17.35
CA TRP A 72 -0.95 -2.64 16.57
C TRP A 72 0.14 -1.91 17.35
N GLY A 73 -0.27 -1.00 18.26
CA GLY A 73 0.63 -0.28 19.14
C GLY A 73 1.41 -1.21 20.08
N LYS A 74 0.78 -2.29 20.54
CA LYS A 74 1.38 -3.31 21.43
C LYS A 74 2.30 -4.31 20.71
N THR A 75 2.24 -4.38 19.38
CA THR A 75 3.12 -5.25 18.58
C THR A 75 4.59 -4.90 18.84
N SER A 76 5.49 -5.87 18.82
CA SER A 76 6.92 -5.59 19.01
C SER A 76 7.55 -4.91 17.79
N VAL A 77 8.68 -4.23 17.98
CA VAL A 77 9.45 -3.64 16.87
C VAL A 77 9.88 -4.73 15.87
N GLN A 78 10.29 -5.90 16.38
CA GLN A 78 10.73 -7.04 15.60
C GLN A 78 9.60 -7.60 14.74
N GLN A 79 8.39 -7.73 15.30
CA GLN A 79 7.22 -8.20 14.56
C GLN A 79 6.82 -7.22 13.45
N ARG A 80 6.79 -5.92 13.73
CA ARG A 80 6.47 -4.91 12.70
C ARG A 80 7.49 -4.87 11.57
N SER A 81 8.77 -4.89 11.91
CA SER A 81 9.87 -4.97 10.93
C SER A 81 9.73 -6.23 10.06
N ARG A 82 9.46 -7.39 10.67
CA ARG A 82 9.22 -8.64 9.93
C ARG A 82 8.03 -8.53 8.98
N LEU A 83 6.91 -7.93 9.40
CA LEU A 83 5.74 -7.74 8.54
C LEU A 83 6.07 -6.87 7.31
N LEU A 84 6.82 -5.79 7.48
CA LEU A 84 7.26 -4.96 6.35
C LEU A 84 8.16 -5.73 5.37
N LEU A 85 9.07 -6.56 5.88
CA LEU A 85 9.89 -7.43 5.04
C LEU A 85 9.04 -8.46 4.28
N GLN A 86 8.05 -9.06 4.94
CA GLN A 86 7.13 -10.00 4.30
C GLN A 86 6.30 -9.33 3.19
N VAL A 87 5.93 -8.05 3.35
CA VAL A 87 5.28 -7.28 2.29
C VAL A 87 6.24 -7.08 1.11
N ALA A 88 7.50 -6.69 1.37
CA ALA A 88 8.51 -6.53 0.33
C ALA A 88 8.72 -7.84 -0.46
N ASP A 89 8.89 -8.96 0.24
CA ASP A 89 9.07 -10.28 -0.36
C ASP A 89 7.84 -10.69 -1.18
N ARG A 90 6.64 -10.34 -0.72
CA ARG A 90 5.41 -10.63 -1.45
C ARG A 90 5.30 -9.81 -2.73
N ILE A 91 5.71 -8.54 -2.71
CA ILE A 91 5.76 -7.71 -3.93
C ILE A 91 6.78 -8.29 -4.91
N GLU A 92 7.97 -8.65 -4.44
CA GLU A 92 9.05 -9.22 -5.27
C GLU A 92 8.66 -10.56 -5.90
N GLN A 93 7.97 -11.43 -5.15
CA GLN A 93 7.42 -12.70 -5.68
C GLN A 93 6.38 -12.52 -6.80
N HIS A 94 5.69 -11.38 -6.82
CA HIS A 94 4.62 -11.06 -7.78
C HIS A 94 5.03 -9.91 -8.71
N LEU A 95 6.33 -9.64 -8.85
CA LEU A 95 6.85 -8.44 -9.51
C LEU A 95 6.37 -8.32 -10.96
N GLU A 96 6.44 -9.39 -11.74
CA GLU A 96 6.00 -9.38 -13.14
C GLU A 96 4.50 -9.09 -13.27
N TYR A 97 3.69 -9.78 -12.46
CA TYR A 97 2.23 -9.57 -12.41
C TYR A 97 1.88 -8.12 -12.07
N LEU A 98 2.48 -7.59 -11.01
CA LEU A 98 2.21 -6.23 -10.54
C LEU A 98 2.70 -5.18 -11.53
N ALA A 99 3.85 -5.39 -12.18
CA ALA A 99 4.41 -4.44 -13.14
C ALA A 99 3.57 -4.38 -14.42
N VAL A 100 3.06 -5.51 -14.90
CA VAL A 100 2.13 -5.55 -16.03
C VAL A 100 0.83 -4.85 -15.66
N ALA A 101 0.28 -5.10 -14.47
CA ALA A 101 -0.94 -4.43 -14.01
C ALA A 101 -0.76 -2.91 -13.94
N GLU A 102 0.33 -2.42 -13.34
CA GLU A 102 0.67 -1.00 -13.25
C GLU A 102 0.85 -0.37 -14.64
N SER A 103 1.49 -1.05 -15.58
CA SER A 103 1.65 -0.56 -16.96
C SER A 103 0.31 -0.40 -17.68
N TRP A 104 -0.63 -1.34 -17.49
CA TRP A 104 -1.96 -1.24 -18.07
C TRP A 104 -2.81 -0.15 -17.43
N ASP A 105 -2.66 0.07 -16.13
CA ASP A 105 -3.41 1.09 -15.39
C ASP A 105 -2.87 2.51 -15.63
N ASN A 106 -1.55 2.69 -15.52
CA ASN A 106 -0.91 4.00 -15.57
C ASN A 106 -0.50 4.42 -16.99
N GLY A 107 -0.25 3.46 -17.89
CA GLY A 107 0.25 3.68 -19.24
C GLY A 107 1.78 3.73 -19.35
N LYS A 108 2.51 3.48 -18.26
CA LYS A 108 3.97 3.49 -18.25
C LYS A 108 4.55 2.33 -19.06
N PRO A 109 5.69 2.54 -19.76
CA PRO A 109 6.41 1.45 -20.40
C PRO A 109 6.79 0.36 -19.39
N ILE A 110 6.53 -0.89 -19.73
CA ILE A 110 6.77 -2.06 -18.85
C ILE A 110 8.22 -2.17 -18.35
N ARG A 111 9.19 -1.61 -19.08
CA ARG A 111 10.59 -1.59 -18.66
C ARG A 111 10.80 -0.70 -17.43
N GLU A 112 10.03 0.38 -17.29
CA GLU A 112 10.09 1.28 -16.14
C GLU A 112 9.46 0.64 -14.92
N THR A 113 8.26 0.06 -15.06
CA THR A 113 7.56 -0.57 -13.94
C THR A 113 8.29 -1.81 -13.42
N LEU A 114 8.87 -2.63 -14.30
CA LEU A 114 9.66 -3.82 -13.93
C LEU A 114 11.00 -3.49 -13.27
N ASN A 115 11.73 -2.49 -13.76
CA ASN A 115 13.13 -2.27 -13.38
C ASN A 115 13.34 -1.07 -12.44
N ALA A 116 12.33 -0.21 -12.27
CA ALA A 116 12.40 0.96 -11.40
C ALA A 116 11.25 0.98 -10.39
N ASP A 117 10.00 1.15 -10.82
CA ASP A 117 8.90 1.45 -9.89
C ASP A 117 8.70 0.37 -8.81
N LEU A 118 8.55 -0.90 -9.21
CA LEU A 118 8.35 -1.98 -8.24
C LEU A 118 9.60 -2.33 -7.44
N PRO A 119 10.80 -2.43 -8.04
CA PRO A 119 12.02 -2.59 -7.26
C PRO A 119 12.22 -1.47 -6.22
N LEU A 120 11.92 -0.21 -6.56
CA LEU A 120 11.97 0.90 -5.61
C LEU A 120 10.90 0.78 -4.52
N ALA A 121 9.70 0.31 -4.84
CA ALA A 121 8.67 0.03 -3.83
C ALA A 121 9.12 -1.06 -2.84
N VAL A 122 9.71 -2.16 -3.34
CA VAL A 122 10.30 -3.23 -2.53
C VAL A 122 11.39 -2.68 -1.61
N ASP A 123 12.30 -1.89 -2.17
CA ASP A 123 13.40 -1.29 -1.41
C ASP A 123 12.88 -0.34 -0.32
N HIS A 124 11.87 0.49 -0.60
CA HIS A 124 11.25 1.35 0.41
C HIS A 124 10.70 0.55 1.60
N PHE A 125 10.03 -0.57 1.36
CA PHE A 125 9.53 -1.42 2.46
C PHE A 125 10.68 -2.02 3.28
N ARG A 126 11.76 -2.47 2.62
CA ARG A 126 12.98 -2.97 3.28
C ARG A 126 13.68 -1.88 4.09
N TYR A 127 13.79 -0.67 3.55
CA TYR A 127 14.34 0.49 4.22
C TYR A 127 13.58 0.83 5.51
N PHE A 128 12.25 0.99 5.44
CA PHE A 128 11.45 1.30 6.63
C PHE A 128 11.43 0.16 7.65
N ALA A 129 11.55 -1.10 7.21
CA ALA A 129 11.75 -2.23 8.12
C ALA A 129 13.07 -2.11 8.91
N GLY A 130 14.13 -1.60 8.29
CA GLY A 130 15.41 -1.28 8.93
C GLY A 130 15.30 -0.09 9.89
N CYS A 131 14.67 1.01 9.46
CA CYS A 131 14.45 2.20 10.30
C CYS A 131 13.72 1.87 11.60
N LEU A 132 12.72 0.98 11.56
CA LEU A 132 12.03 0.53 12.76
C LEU A 132 12.97 -0.13 13.77
N ARG A 133 13.97 -0.88 13.31
CA ARG A 133 14.93 -1.58 14.19
C ARG A 133 16.02 -0.66 14.72
N ALA A 134 16.37 0.36 13.96
CA ALA A 134 17.35 1.38 14.33
C ALA A 134 16.75 2.54 15.12
N GLN A 135 15.48 2.45 15.51
CA GLN A 135 14.82 3.51 16.27
C GLN A 135 15.39 3.59 17.70
N GLU A 136 16.19 4.62 17.94
CA GLU A 136 16.81 4.90 19.23
C GLU A 136 16.26 6.20 19.83
N GLY A 137 16.21 6.27 21.16
CA GLY A 137 15.84 7.48 21.90
C GLY A 137 17.08 8.12 22.53
N THR A 138 17.22 9.43 22.41
CA THR A 138 18.29 10.17 23.08
C THR A 138 17.97 10.33 24.57
N PRO A 139 18.81 9.82 25.50
CA PRO A 139 18.57 10.03 26.92
C PRO A 139 18.67 11.52 27.26
N PRO A 140 17.76 12.04 28.11
CA PRO A 140 17.92 13.39 28.62
C PRO A 140 19.21 13.47 29.44
N LYS A 141 19.93 14.59 29.32
CA LYS A 141 21.17 14.84 30.03
C LYS A 141 20.91 14.82 31.55
N LEU A 142 21.46 13.83 32.26
CA LEU A 142 21.29 13.72 33.72
C LEU A 142 22.08 14.83 34.43
N THR A 143 21.41 15.60 35.27
CA THR A 143 22.05 16.54 36.23
C THR A 143 22.10 16.00 37.67
N LYS A 144 21.50 14.82 37.94
CA LYS A 144 21.49 14.10 39.23
C LYS A 144 21.36 12.58 39.02
N PRO A 145 21.72 11.69 39.98
CA PRO A 145 21.71 10.24 39.79
C PRO A 145 20.28 9.70 39.84
N ARG A 146 19.60 9.72 38.69
CA ARG A 146 18.29 9.08 38.50
C ARG A 146 18.26 8.48 37.09
N TRP A 147 18.09 7.17 36.99
CA TRP A 147 18.00 6.46 35.71
C TRP A 147 16.71 6.84 34.96
N PRO A 148 16.77 7.53 33.80
CA PRO A 148 15.59 7.81 33.00
C PRO A 148 15.23 6.60 32.13
N ILE A 149 13.96 6.19 32.16
CA ILE A 149 13.39 5.28 31.16
C ILE A 149 12.88 6.14 30.01
N ILE A 150 13.45 5.99 28.82
CA ILE A 150 12.95 6.65 27.61
C ILE A 150 11.94 5.72 26.96
N SER A 151 10.73 6.23 26.72
CA SER A 151 9.74 5.55 25.90
C SER A 151 9.30 6.50 24.78
N MET A 152 9.60 6.15 23.53
CA MET A 152 9.08 6.85 22.36
C MET A 152 7.66 6.34 22.10
N ASN A 153 6.65 7.11 22.52
CA ASN A 153 5.26 6.82 22.21
C ASN A 153 4.97 7.07 20.72
N ARG A 154 4.10 6.23 20.15
CA ARG A 154 3.89 6.07 18.71
C ARG A 154 2.75 6.96 18.22
N TRP A 155 2.98 7.66 17.10
CA TRP A 155 2.01 8.50 16.38
C TRP A 155 0.75 7.72 15.97
N GLY A 156 -0.41 8.39 16.01
CA GLY A 156 -1.75 7.84 15.72
C GLY A 156 -2.01 7.57 14.24
N TRP A 157 -3.29 7.53 13.85
CA TRP A 157 -3.69 7.33 12.45
C TRP A 157 -3.17 8.45 11.53
N SER A 158 -2.81 8.10 10.30
CA SER A 158 -2.38 9.03 9.26
C SER A 158 -3.21 8.82 8.00
N GLY A 159 -3.89 9.87 7.55
CA GLY A 159 -4.47 9.93 6.21
C GLY A 159 -3.39 10.19 5.17
N ARG A 160 -3.50 9.54 4.00
CA ARG A 160 -2.61 9.77 2.85
C ARG A 160 -3.43 9.75 1.58
N LEU A 161 -3.29 10.81 0.78
CA LEU A 161 -3.79 10.88 -0.58
C LEU A 161 -2.60 10.79 -1.54
N SER A 162 -2.61 9.80 -2.43
CA SER A 162 -1.65 9.70 -3.54
C SER A 162 -2.32 10.15 -4.83
N ARG A 163 -1.58 10.84 -5.70
CA ARG A 163 -2.05 11.14 -7.06
C ARG A 163 -1.62 10.02 -7.99
N GLY A 164 -2.50 9.59 -8.89
CA GLY A 164 -2.07 8.89 -10.10
C GLY A 164 -1.31 9.86 -11.01
N THR A 165 -0.26 9.41 -11.67
CA THR A 165 0.62 10.23 -12.53
C THR A 165 0.00 10.68 -13.86
N SER A 166 -1.31 10.49 -14.10
CA SER A 166 -1.88 10.62 -15.44
C SER A 166 -3.15 11.48 -15.46
N ARG A 167 -2.97 12.81 -15.58
CA ARG A 167 -3.84 13.77 -16.31
C ARG A 167 -3.02 15.05 -16.57
N CYS A 168 -2.25 15.02 -17.65
CA CYS A 168 -1.87 16.18 -18.47
C CYS A 168 -2.09 15.77 -19.92
#